data_AF-A0A518W9V2-F1
#
_entry.id   AF-A0A518W9V2-F1
#
_cell.length_a   1.000
_cell.length_b   1.000
_cell.length_c   1.000
_cell.angle_alpha   90.00
_cell.angle_beta   90.00
_cell.angle_gamma   90.00
#
_symmetry.space_group_name_H-M   'P 1'
#
loop_
_entity.id
_entity.type
_entity.pdbx_description
1 polymer ?
#
loop_
_entity_poly.entity_id
_entity_poly.type
_entity_poly.pdbx_seq_one_letter_code
_entity_poly.pdbx_strand_id
1 'polypeptide(L)'
;MSDREYVWTDEGLDNASRNGVGVDETTQALYAPAGLRHERALGDLLLIIMGMADSGRVIAALCDRIGATNTYKIIGARPLRGADLDEWRRRVL
;
A
#
# COMPACT_ATOMS: atom_id res chain seq x y z
N MET A 1 12.76 -13.36 5.36
CA MET A 1 11.87 -12.54 4.51
C MET A 1 12.72 -11.38 4.06
N SER A 2 12.87 -11.15 2.76
CA SER A 2 13.62 -9.99 2.26
C SER A 2 12.86 -8.75 2.70
N ASP A 3 13.39 -8.01 3.66
CA ASP A 3 12.76 -6.79 4.14
C ASP A 3 12.71 -5.79 2.99
N ARG A 4 11.50 -5.62 2.42
CA ARG A 4 11.28 -4.59 1.40
C ARG A 4 11.38 -3.24 2.07
N GLU A 5 12.10 -2.35 1.41
CA GLU A 5 12.23 -0.97 1.82
C GLU A 5 11.21 -0.14 1.05
N TYR A 6 10.41 0.65 1.77
CA TYR A 6 9.48 1.59 1.15
C TYR A 6 9.93 3.01 1.43
N VAL A 7 10.04 3.80 0.37
CA VAL A 7 10.50 5.19 0.44
C VAL A 7 9.42 6.09 -0.13
N TRP A 8 9.04 7.13 0.62
CA TRP A 8 8.08 8.12 0.13
C TRP A 8 8.70 9.01 -0.94
N THR A 9 7.91 9.31 -1.95
CA THR A 9 8.17 10.42 -2.88
C THR A 9 7.37 11.64 -2.44
N ASP A 10 7.82 12.84 -2.82
CA ASP A 10 7.07 14.07 -2.57
C ASP A 10 5.67 14.01 -3.19
N GLU A 11 5.56 13.48 -4.42
CA GLU A 11 4.28 13.23 -5.09
C GLU A 11 3.39 12.27 -4.28
N GLY A 12 3.96 11.18 -3.76
CA GLY A 12 3.25 10.22 -2.93
C GLY A 12 2.70 10.86 -1.66
N LEU A 13 3.50 11.69 -0.98
CA LEU A 13 3.08 12.40 0.24
C LEU A 13 1.92 13.36 -0.06
N ASP A 14 2.03 14.16 -1.12
CA ASP A 14 0.97 15.07 -1.56
C ASP A 14 -0.30 14.30 -1.93
N ASN A 15 -0.17 13.17 -2.63
CA ASN A 15 -1.29 12.31 -3.00
C ASN A 15 -1.99 11.72 -1.77
N ALA A 16 -1.23 11.17 -0.83
CA ALA A 16 -1.77 10.57 0.39
C ALA A 16 -2.50 11.61 1.24
N SER A 17 -1.92 12.80 1.40
CA SER A 17 -2.51 13.93 2.11
C SER A 17 -3.87 14.33 1.50
N ARG A 18 -3.96 14.47 0.17
CA ARG A 18 -5.22 14.75 -0.54
C ARG A 18 -6.28 13.66 -0.35
N ASN A 19 -5.86 12.42 -0.09
CA ASN A 19 -6.74 11.29 0.19
C ASN A 19 -7.05 11.09 1.69
N GLY A 20 -6.51 11.92 2.58
CA GLY A 20 -6.71 11.82 4.02
C GLY A 20 -6.04 10.60 4.66
N VAL A 21 -4.86 10.23 4.16
CA VAL A 21 -4.03 9.13 4.66
C VAL A 21 -2.67 9.68 5.08
N GLY A 22 -2.20 9.24 6.25
CA GLY A 22 -0.90 9.62 6.80
C GLY A 22 0.22 8.62 6.47
N VAL A 23 1.46 9.05 6.73
CA VAL A 23 2.66 8.20 6.61
C VAL A 23 2.57 6.97 7.50
N ASP A 24 2.22 7.16 8.78
CA ASP A 24 2.17 6.08 9.77
C ASP A 24 1.11 5.03 9.40
N GLU A 25 -0.07 5.47 9.00
CA GLU A 25 -1.18 4.59 8.63
C GLU A 25 -0.86 3.79 7.35
N THR A 26 -0.22 4.42 6.36
CA THR A 26 0.25 3.72 5.16
C THR A 26 1.34 2.72 5.52
N THR A 27 2.27 3.09 6.41
CA THR A 27 3.34 2.21 6.89
C THR A 27 2.75 0.97 7.59
N GLN A 28 1.77 1.15 8.46
CA GLN A 28 1.06 0.03 9.10
C GLN A 28 0.44 -0.90 8.06
N ALA A 29 -0.25 -0.36 7.05
CA ALA A 29 -0.83 -1.16 5.98
C ALA A 29 0.23 -1.91 5.13
N LEU A 30 1.36 -1.28 4.82
CA LEU A 30 2.46 -1.90 4.08
C LEU A 30 3.07 -3.09 4.83
N TYR A 31 3.18 -2.99 6.15
CA TYR A 31 3.76 -4.01 7.02
C TYR A 31 2.72 -4.88 7.73
N ALA A 32 1.45 -4.77 7.35
CA ALA A 32 0.38 -5.60 7.89
C ALA A 32 0.70 -7.10 7.72
N PRO A 33 0.34 -7.95 8.70
CA PRO A 33 0.68 -9.37 8.69
C PRO A 33 -0.01 -10.10 7.52
N ALA A 34 0.49 -11.30 7.20
CA ALA A 34 -0.17 -12.20 6.27
C ALA A 34 -1.61 -12.48 6.75
N GLY A 35 -2.59 -12.39 5.84
CA GLY A 35 -4.01 -12.47 6.21
C GLY A 35 -4.63 -11.13 6.62
N LEU A 36 -3.88 -10.02 6.59
CA LEU A 36 -4.39 -8.65 6.63
C LEU A 36 -3.73 -7.75 5.56
N ARG A 37 -3.03 -8.37 4.61
CA ARG A 37 -2.34 -7.71 3.51
C ARG A 37 -2.54 -8.51 2.22
N HIS A 38 -2.85 -7.80 1.15
CA HIS A 38 -2.90 -8.35 -0.20
C HIS A 38 -2.02 -7.52 -1.13
N GLU A 39 -1.30 -8.19 -2.01
CA GLU A 39 -0.38 -7.58 -2.96
C GLU A 39 -0.79 -7.91 -4.39
N ARG A 40 -0.73 -6.92 -5.26
CA ARG A 40 -1.05 -7.07 -6.68
C ARG A 40 -0.02 -6.33 -7.54
N ALA A 41 0.77 -7.09 -8.30
CA ALA A 41 1.65 -6.52 -9.31
C ALA A 41 0.84 -5.95 -10.48
N LEU A 42 1.30 -4.83 -11.02
CA LEU A 42 0.78 -4.16 -12.20
C LEU A 42 1.90 -4.06 -13.23
N GLY A 43 2.06 -5.11 -14.03
CA GLY A 43 3.26 -5.26 -14.84
C GLY A 43 4.51 -5.51 -13.97
N ASP A 44 5.68 -5.14 -14.50
CA ASP A 44 6.95 -5.52 -13.88
C ASP A 44 7.44 -4.53 -12.80
N LEU A 45 7.00 -3.27 -12.88
CA LEU A 45 7.53 -2.18 -12.06
C LEU A 45 6.56 -1.71 -10.98
N LEU A 46 5.26 -1.79 -11.22
CA LEU A 46 4.26 -1.27 -10.29
C LEU A 46 3.72 -2.37 -9.38
N LEU A 47 3.50 -2.03 -8.12
CA LEU A 47 2.95 -2.91 -7.09
C LEU A 47 1.90 -2.13 -6.31
N ILE A 48 0.70 -2.69 -6.21
CA ILE A 48 -0.31 -2.22 -5.25
C ILE A 48 -0.25 -3.11 -4.02
N ILE A 49 -0.14 -2.49 -2.86
CA ILE A 49 -0.24 -3.16 -1.56
C ILE A 49 -1.48 -2.64 -0.86
N MET A 50 -2.38 -3.56 -0.50
CA MET A 50 -3.61 -3.26 0.22
C MET A 50 -3.56 -3.93 1.58
N GLY A 51 -3.44 -3.15 2.63
CA GLY A 51 -3.28 -3.67 4.00
C GLY A 51 -4.18 -2.97 5.00
N MET A 52 -4.54 -3.69 6.06
CA MET A 52 -5.24 -3.12 7.21
C MET A 52 -4.26 -2.32 8.08
N ALA A 53 -4.62 -1.09 8.39
CA ALA A 53 -3.94 -0.27 9.38
C ALA A 53 -4.62 -0.37 10.76
N ASP A 54 -3.95 0.06 11.82
CA ASP A 54 -4.47 -0.01 13.19
C ASP A 54 -5.70 0.89 13.40
N SER A 55 -5.90 1.86 12.51
CA SER A 55 -7.13 2.67 12.45
C SER A 55 -8.38 1.87 12.06
N GLY A 56 -8.22 0.61 11.63
CA GLY A 56 -9.29 -0.23 11.08
C GLY A 56 -9.61 0.07 9.61
N ARG A 57 -8.93 1.04 8.99
CA ARG A 57 -9.05 1.32 7.55
C ARG A 57 -8.12 0.39 6.77
N VAL A 58 -8.54 0.02 5.57
CA VAL A 58 -7.67 -0.66 4.59
C VAL A 58 -7.09 0.38 3.67
N ILE A 59 -5.77 0.47 3.60
CA ILE A 59 -5.06 1.44 2.77
C ILE A 59 -4.47 0.70 1.58
N ALA A 60 -4.70 1.25 0.38
CA ALA A 60 -4.02 0.87 -0.83
C ALA A 60 -2.86 1.83 -1.09
N ALA A 61 -1.64 1.33 -1.07
CA ALA A 61 -0.43 2.04 -1.48
C ALA A 61 -0.04 1.60 -2.89
N LEU A 62 0.24 2.57 -3.76
CA LEU A 62 0.83 2.33 -5.07
C LEU A 62 2.34 2.57 -4.97
N CYS A 63 3.09 1.55 -5.33
CA CYS A 63 4.53 1.51 -5.24
C CYS A 63 5.16 1.29 -6.61
N ASP A 64 6.21 2.04 -6.91
CA ASP A 64 7.07 1.86 -8.08
C ASP A 64 8.41 1.24 -7.66
N ARG A 65 8.75 0.10 -8.26
CA ARG A 65 9.96 -0.64 -7.92
C ARG A 65 11.18 -0.01 -8.56
N ILE A 66 12.23 0.22 -7.76
CA ILE A 66 13.51 0.68 -8.28
C ILE A 66 14.28 -0.51 -8.89
N GLY A 67 14.04 -0.81 -10.16
CA GLY A 67 14.79 -1.80 -10.94
C GLY A 67 14.93 -3.16 -10.26
N ALA A 68 16.15 -3.71 -10.25
CA ALA A 68 16.46 -5.02 -9.65
C ALA A 68 16.60 -5.01 -8.10
N THR A 69 16.24 -3.90 -7.44
CA THR A 69 16.36 -3.78 -5.97
C THR A 69 15.11 -4.28 -5.25
N ASN A 70 15.18 -4.31 -3.91
CA ASN A 70 14.03 -4.53 -3.02
C ASN A 70 13.43 -3.21 -2.50
N THR A 71 13.79 -2.08 -3.11
CA THR A 71 13.31 -0.75 -2.72
C THR A 71 12.15 -0.34 -3.61
N TYR A 72 11.09 0.18 -2.99
CA TYR A 72 9.84 0.57 -3.61
C TYR A 72 9.51 2.01 -3.24
N LYS A 73 9.32 2.85 -4.25
CA LYS A 73 8.89 4.25 -4.08
C LYS A 73 7.38 4.30 -3.93
N ILE A 74 6.89 4.86 -2.84
CA ILE A 74 5.46 5.12 -2.66
C ILE A 74 5.12 6.38 -3.46
N ILE A 75 4.29 6.22 -4.49
CA ILE A 75 3.85 7.29 -5.39
C ILE A 75 2.38 7.67 -5.19
N GLY A 76 1.65 6.93 -4.34
CA GLY A 76 0.31 7.31 -3.91
C GLY A 76 -0.26 6.38 -2.85
N ALA A 77 -1.22 6.88 -2.08
CA ALA A 77 -1.94 6.09 -1.10
C ALA A 77 -3.38 6.59 -0.94
N ARG A 78 -4.32 5.66 -0.75
CA ARG A 78 -5.73 5.99 -0.49
C ARG A 78 -6.40 4.95 0.40
N PRO A 79 -7.46 5.31 1.14
CA PRO A 79 -8.28 4.31 1.79
C PRO A 79 -9.11 3.57 0.73
N LEU A 80 -9.24 2.25 0.86
CA LEU A 80 -10.21 1.49 0.12
C LEU A 80 -11.62 1.78 0.63
N ARG A 81 -12.59 1.79 -0.29
CA ARG A 81 -13.99 2.06 -0.02
C ARG A 81 -14.86 1.24 -0.97
N GLY A 82 -16.11 0.98 -0.57
CA GLY A 82 -17.10 0.30 -1.41
C GLY A 82 -16.60 -1.01 -2.00
N ALA A 83 -16.80 -1.18 -3.30
CA ALA A 83 -16.49 -2.42 -4.02
C ALA A 83 -15.02 -2.87 -3.89
N ASP A 84 -14.06 -1.94 -3.86
CA ASP A 84 -12.64 -2.28 -3.70
C ASP A 84 -12.36 -2.91 -2.33
N LEU A 85 -13.00 -2.39 -1.28
CA LEU A 85 -12.87 -2.91 0.08
C LEU A 85 -13.49 -4.32 0.18
N ASP A 86 -14.63 -4.53 -0.47
CA ASP A 86 -15.28 -5.84 -0.50
C ASP A 86 -14.49 -6.86 -1.31
N GLU A 87 -13.84 -6.44 -2.40
CA GLU A 87 -12.91 -7.29 -3.14
C GLU A 87 -11.71 -7.68 -2.28
N TRP A 88 -11.11 -6.70 -1.57
CA TRP A 88 -10.01 -6.99 -0.66
C TRP A 88 -10.41 -8.00 0.41
N ARG A 89 -11.59 -7.85 1.04
CA ARG A 89 -12.11 -8.79 2.04
C ARG A 89 -12.18 -10.22 1.51
N ARG A 90 -12.67 -10.42 0.29
CA ARG A 90 -12.78 -11.75 -0.36
C ARG A 90 -11.42 -12.41 -0.68
N ARG A 91 -10.34 -11.62 -0.73
CA ARG A 91 -9.00 -12.14 -1.04
C ARG A 91 -8.19 -12.47 0.21
N VAL A 92 -8.59 -11.92 1.36
CA VAL A 92 -7.82 -11.94 2.60
C VAL A 92 -8.51 -12.77 3.69
N LEU A 93 -9.84 -12.92 3.62
CA LEU A 93 -10.67 -13.83 4.42
C LEU A 93 -11.14 -15.01 3.57
#